data_AF-A0A094ZTZ7-F1
#
_entry.id   AF-A0A094ZTZ7-F1
#
_cell.length_a   1.000
_cell.length_b   1.000
_cell.length_c   1.000
_cell.angle_alpha   90.00
_cell.angle_beta   90.00
_cell.angle_gamma   90.00
#
_symmetry.space_group_name_H-M   'P 1'
#
loop_
_entity.id
_entity.type
_entity.pdbx_description
1 polymer ?
#
loop_
_entity_poly.entity_id
_entity_poly.type
_entity_poly.pdbx_seq_one_letter_code
_entity_poly.pdbx_strand_id
1 'polypeptide(L)'
;SPNKYEAFEEFKREPGSELFTIYQQNKRLIQTVEHESIITEDEYNLIKQIQIIKDNYKLKYSEWLKLKEIIQYCKYMLDESQKRLIQEFENWYQQCFMEPLNQNDPELHNNQLNSNTLNNTINKNNKVTICNVKQNTDENDYLMQFKRAQENYFSNRADILSYQRTKENITYR
;
A
#
# COMPACT_ATOMS: atom_id res chain seq x y z
N SER A 1 -28.67 -29.31 78.78
CA SER A 1 -27.87 -28.76 77.68
C SER A 1 -28.04 -27.27 77.65
N PRO A 2 -26.98 -26.47 77.43
CA PRO A 2 -27.13 -25.01 77.26
C PRO A 2 -28.07 -24.73 76.09
N ASN A 3 -28.82 -23.62 76.18
CA ASN A 3 -29.70 -23.25 75.08
C ASN A 3 -28.85 -22.74 73.88
N LYS A 4 -29.42 -22.77 72.68
CA LYS A 4 -28.71 -22.40 71.44
C LYS A 4 -28.05 -21.01 71.50
N TYR A 5 -28.68 -20.06 72.18
CA TYR A 5 -28.17 -18.69 72.33
C TYR A 5 -26.95 -18.65 73.24
N GLU A 6 -27.00 -19.30 74.41
CA GLU A 6 -25.87 -19.38 75.35
C GLU A 6 -24.64 -20.04 74.71
N ALA A 7 -24.84 -21.15 73.99
CA ALA A 7 -23.76 -21.83 73.28
C ALA A 7 -23.11 -20.95 72.20
N PHE A 8 -23.89 -20.09 71.54
CA PHE A 8 -23.37 -19.17 70.53
C PHE A 8 -22.59 -17.99 71.13
N GLU A 9 -23.04 -17.44 72.26
CA GLU A 9 -22.30 -16.38 72.96
C GLU A 9 -21.00 -16.89 73.59
N GLU A 10 -20.98 -18.16 74.05
CA GLU A 10 -19.74 -18.83 74.46
C GLU A 10 -18.79 -19.06 73.29
N PHE A 11 -19.31 -19.51 72.14
CA PHE A 11 -18.52 -19.64 70.92
C PHE A 11 -17.89 -18.31 70.49
N LYS A 12 -18.62 -17.18 70.55
CA LYS A 12 -18.07 -15.87 70.15
C LYS A 12 -16.86 -15.42 70.98
N ARG A 13 -16.77 -15.83 72.25
CA ARG A 13 -15.76 -15.33 73.19
C ARG A 13 -14.36 -15.77 72.80
N GLU A 14 -14.09 -17.08 72.86
CA GLU A 14 -12.76 -17.62 72.57
C GLU A 14 -12.69 -18.23 71.16
N PRO A 15 -13.48 -19.28 70.83
CA PRO A 15 -13.38 -19.93 69.51
C PRO A 15 -13.61 -18.98 68.33
N GLY A 16 -14.61 -18.10 68.43
CA GLY A 16 -14.98 -17.14 67.40
C GLY A 16 -13.96 -16.02 67.23
N SER A 17 -13.34 -15.59 68.34
CA SER A 17 -12.24 -14.61 68.33
C SER A 17 -10.97 -15.17 67.69
N GLU A 18 -10.64 -16.43 67.97
CA GLU A 18 -9.53 -17.14 67.35
C GLU A 18 -9.75 -17.30 65.84
N LEU A 19 -10.95 -17.74 65.42
CA LEU A 19 -11.34 -17.84 64.01
C LEU A 19 -11.24 -16.50 63.28
N PHE A 20 -11.69 -15.41 63.91
CA PHE A 20 -11.57 -14.07 63.36
C PHE A 20 -10.11 -13.64 63.22
N THR A 21 -9.26 -13.94 64.20
CA THR A 21 -7.83 -13.65 64.16
C THR A 21 -7.13 -14.36 63.01
N ILE A 22 -7.40 -15.66 62.86
CA ILE A 22 -6.87 -16.48 61.77
C ILE A 22 -7.32 -15.95 60.41
N TYR A 23 -8.61 -15.61 60.27
CA TYR A 23 -9.13 -15.02 59.04
C TYR A 23 -8.40 -13.71 58.67
N GLN A 24 -8.20 -12.82 59.65
CA GLN A 24 -7.52 -11.54 59.43
C GLN A 24 -6.04 -11.73 59.09
N GLN A 25 -5.36 -12.72 59.68
CA GLN A 25 -3.99 -13.07 59.32
C GLN A 25 -3.91 -13.65 57.91
N ASN A 26 -4.76 -14.61 57.57
CA ASN A 26 -4.80 -15.20 56.23
C ASN A 26 -5.11 -14.16 55.16
N LYS A 27 -6.03 -13.22 55.43
CA LYS A 27 -6.34 -12.11 54.53
C LYS A 27 -5.13 -11.21 54.28
N ARG A 28 -4.30 -10.97 55.30
CA ARG A 28 -3.06 -10.19 55.16
C ARG A 28 -1.98 -10.94 54.38
N LEU A 29 -1.95 -12.27 54.40
CA LEU A 29 -0.97 -13.05 53.64
C LEU A 29 -1.19 -12.98 52.11
N ILE A 30 -2.40 -12.65 51.68
CA ILE A 30 -2.79 -12.55 50.26
C ILE A 30 -2.93 -11.10 49.77
N GLN A 31 -2.63 -10.12 50.62
CA GLN A 31 -2.69 -8.69 50.31
C GLN A 31 -1.36 -8.01 50.63
N THR A 32 -0.98 -7.00 49.84
CA THR A 32 0.18 -6.15 50.12
C THR A 32 -0.08 -5.24 51.34
N VAL A 33 0.94 -4.53 51.82
CA VAL A 33 0.80 -3.49 52.87
C VAL A 33 -0.20 -2.40 52.47
N GLU A 34 -0.40 -2.22 51.16
CA GLU A 34 -1.35 -1.28 50.54
C GLU A 34 -2.73 -1.90 50.26
N HIS A 35 -3.01 -3.11 50.78
CA HIS A 35 -4.25 -3.88 50.59
C HIS A 35 -4.52 -4.35 49.15
N GLU A 36 -3.50 -4.33 48.27
CA GLU A 36 -3.63 -4.83 46.91
C GLU A 36 -3.48 -6.35 46.87
N SER A 37 -4.20 -7.01 45.97
CA SER A 37 -4.05 -8.45 45.75
C SER A 37 -2.64 -8.76 45.27
N ILE A 38 -1.97 -9.71 45.91
CA ILE A 38 -0.67 -10.19 45.45
C ILE A 38 -0.92 -11.03 44.19
N ILE A 39 -0.26 -10.68 43.09
CA ILE A 39 -0.29 -11.50 41.87
C ILE A 39 0.42 -12.82 42.11
N THR A 40 -0.18 -13.90 41.63
CA THR A 40 0.44 -15.22 41.66
C THR A 40 1.60 -15.32 40.67
N GLU A 41 2.50 -16.28 40.88
CA GLU A 41 3.62 -16.54 39.97
C GLU A 41 3.14 -16.86 38.55
N ASP A 42 2.02 -17.59 38.41
CA ASP A 42 1.42 -17.90 37.11
C ASP A 42 0.89 -16.65 36.40
N GLU A 43 0.22 -15.75 37.13
CA GLU A 43 -0.24 -14.46 36.60
C GLU A 43 0.94 -13.58 36.18
N TYR A 44 2.01 -13.54 36.96
CA TYR A 44 3.24 -12.83 36.61
C TYR A 44 3.85 -13.37 35.30
N ASN A 45 3.95 -14.69 35.18
CA ASN A 45 4.48 -15.34 33.98
C ASN A 45 3.61 -15.09 32.75
N LEU A 46 2.28 -15.06 32.90
CA LEU A 46 1.35 -14.68 31.82
C LEU A 46 1.54 -13.22 31.40
N ILE A 47 1.63 -12.29 32.34
CA ILE A 47 1.88 -10.87 32.06
C ILE A 47 3.19 -10.69 31.29
N LYS A 48 4.24 -11.41 31.70
CA LYS A 48 5.54 -11.39 31.02
C LYS A 48 5.45 -11.91 29.57
N GLN A 49 4.73 -13.01 29.34
CA GLN A 49 4.51 -13.54 27.99
C GLN A 49 3.73 -12.55 27.12
N ILE A 50 2.67 -11.95 27.65
CA ILE A 50 1.88 -10.93 26.95
C ILE A 50 2.79 -9.75 26.55
N GLN A 51 3.67 -9.31 27.45
CA GLN A 51 4.58 -8.21 27.18
C GLN A 51 5.57 -8.55 26.05
N ILE A 52 6.15 -9.75 26.06
CA ILE A 52 7.03 -10.22 24.98
C ILE A 52 6.29 -10.26 23.63
N ILE A 53 5.08 -10.81 23.61
CA ILE A 53 4.27 -10.90 22.38
C ILE A 53 3.93 -9.50 21.86
N LYS A 54 3.54 -8.58 22.75
CA LYS A 54 3.23 -7.19 22.41
C LYS A 54 4.43 -6.46 21.80
N ASP A 55 5.62 -6.64 22.35
CA ASP A 55 6.83 -6.00 21.82
C ASP A 55 7.24 -6.62 20.48
N ASN A 56 7.12 -7.94 20.32
CA ASN A 56 7.34 -8.62 19.05
C ASN A 56 6.35 -8.12 17.97
N TYR A 57 5.07 -7.99 18.31
CA TYR A 57 4.06 -7.44 17.42
C TYR A 57 4.41 -6.01 16.96
N LYS A 58 4.81 -5.13 17.88
CA LYS A 58 5.21 -3.75 17.54
C LYS A 58 6.38 -3.72 16.57
N LEU A 59 7.39 -4.57 16.78
CA LEU A 59 8.54 -4.67 15.88
C LEU A 59 8.12 -5.12 14.48
N LYS A 60 7.38 -6.24 14.38
CA LYS A 60 6.89 -6.77 13.09
C LYS A 60 5.99 -5.78 12.37
N TYR A 61 5.11 -5.09 13.10
CA TYR A 61 4.24 -4.08 12.52
C TYR A 61 5.04 -2.89 11.95
N SER A 62 6.09 -2.46 12.65
CA SER A 62 6.99 -1.40 12.15
C SER A 62 7.72 -1.82 10.87
N GLU A 63 8.23 -3.05 10.80
CA GLU A 63 8.86 -3.59 9.58
C GLU A 63 7.87 -3.68 8.42
N TRP A 64 6.67 -4.17 8.68
CA TRP A 64 5.60 -4.24 7.69
C TRP A 64 5.23 -2.85 7.14
N LEU A 65 5.19 -1.83 8.01
CA LEU A 65 4.90 -0.45 7.59
C LEU A 65 5.97 0.09 6.63
N LYS A 66 7.26 -0.15 6.92
CA LYS A 66 8.36 0.22 6.02
C LYS A 66 8.23 -0.48 4.66
N LEU A 67 7.92 -1.78 4.67
CA LEU A 67 7.72 -2.53 3.43
C LEU A 67 6.54 -1.99 2.61
N LYS A 68 5.44 -1.63 3.29
CA LYS A 68 4.27 -1.01 2.66
C LYS A 68 4.62 0.30 1.97
N GLU A 69 5.43 1.15 2.61
CA GLU A 69 5.92 2.41 2.03
C GLU A 69 6.75 2.16 0.75
N ILE A 70 7.65 1.17 0.78
CA ILE A 70 8.45 0.78 -0.40
C ILE A 70 7.55 0.33 -1.55
N ILE A 71 6.56 -0.53 -1.28
CA ILE A 71 5.62 -1.00 -2.30
C ILE A 71 4.84 0.19 -2.89
N GLN A 72 4.40 1.13 -2.06
CA GLN A 72 3.68 2.32 -2.51
C GLN A 72 4.56 3.20 -3.39
N TYR A 73 5.84 3.38 -3.02
CA TYR A 73 6.81 4.10 -3.83
C TYR A 73 7.04 3.42 -5.18
N CYS A 74 7.23 2.09 -5.22
CA CYS A 74 7.41 1.36 -6.47
C CYS A 74 6.19 1.50 -7.40
N LYS A 75 4.97 1.44 -6.85
CA LYS A 75 3.75 1.68 -7.63
C LYS A 75 3.72 3.08 -8.23
N TYR A 76 4.03 4.10 -7.42
CA TYR A 76 4.12 5.47 -7.90
C TYR A 76 5.14 5.62 -9.04
N MET A 77 6.35 5.08 -8.86
CA MET A 77 7.39 5.13 -9.89
C MET A 77 6.98 4.42 -11.19
N LEU A 78 6.25 3.31 -11.08
CA LEU A 78 5.69 2.61 -12.24
C LEU A 78 4.67 3.51 -12.97
N ASP A 79 3.73 4.10 -12.24
CA ASP A 79 2.71 4.99 -12.82
C ASP A 79 3.36 6.19 -13.53
N GLU A 80 4.38 6.80 -12.91
CA GLU A 80 5.11 7.92 -13.51
C GLU A 80 5.88 7.50 -14.76
N SER A 81 6.51 6.32 -14.74
CA SER A 81 7.18 5.78 -15.93
C SER A 81 6.20 5.52 -17.08
N GLN A 82 5.00 5.01 -16.77
CA GLN A 82 3.95 4.78 -17.75
C GLN A 82 3.45 6.09 -18.36
N LYS A 83 3.14 7.10 -17.53
CA LYS A 83 2.74 8.43 -18.00
C LYS A 83 3.79 9.03 -18.92
N ARG A 84 5.07 8.96 -18.53
CA ARG A 84 6.18 9.47 -19.32
C ARG A 84 6.28 8.77 -20.68
N LEU A 85 6.16 7.44 -20.72
CA LEU A 85 6.20 6.69 -21.98
C LEU A 85 5.04 7.08 -22.91
N ILE A 86 3.84 7.24 -22.37
CA ILE A 86 2.67 7.69 -23.14
C ILE A 86 2.91 9.10 -23.68
N GLN A 87 3.44 10.01 -22.86
CA GLN A 87 3.75 11.37 -23.29
C GLN A 87 4.84 11.43 -24.36
N GLU A 88 5.92 10.67 -24.22
CA GLU A 88 6.97 10.57 -25.24
C GLU A 88 6.42 10.00 -26.55
N PHE A 89 5.53 9.01 -26.47
CA PHE A 89 4.84 8.47 -27.66
C PHE A 89 3.95 9.52 -28.32
N GLU A 90 3.13 10.24 -27.55
CA GLU A 90 2.26 11.29 -28.09
C GLU A 90 3.10 12.38 -28.77
N ASN A 91 4.17 12.85 -28.12
CA ASN A 91 5.08 13.83 -28.71
C ASN A 91 5.70 13.33 -30.01
N TRP A 92 6.19 12.09 -30.03
CA TRP A 92 6.75 11.48 -31.24
C TRP A 92 5.71 11.34 -32.36
N TYR A 93 4.50 10.91 -32.02
CA TYR A 93 3.40 10.76 -32.97
C TYR A 93 3.02 12.11 -33.59
N GLN A 94 2.88 13.15 -32.77
CA GLN A 94 2.61 14.51 -33.21
C GLN A 94 3.69 15.02 -34.18
N GLN A 95 4.97 14.83 -33.84
CA GLN A 95 6.09 15.23 -34.70
C GLN A 95 6.10 14.50 -36.05
N CYS A 96 5.79 13.20 -36.07
CA CYS A 96 5.88 12.41 -37.29
C CYS A 96 4.67 12.61 -38.22
N PHE A 97 3.48 12.85 -37.67
CA PHE A 97 2.23 12.78 -38.44
C PHE A 97 1.39 14.05 -38.40
N MET A 98 1.54 14.91 -37.39
CA MET A 98 0.71 16.13 -37.25
C MET A 98 1.48 17.40 -37.58
N GLU A 99 2.77 17.46 -37.25
CA GLU A 99 3.64 18.61 -37.56
C GLU A 99 3.87 18.82 -39.07
N PRO A 100 4.00 17.78 -39.93
CA PRO A 100 4.10 17.94 -41.39
C PRO A 100 2.81 18.44 -42.07
N LEU A 101 1.65 18.32 -41.41
CA LEU A 101 0.37 18.81 -41.94
C LEU A 101 0.20 20.33 -41.74
N ASN A 102 0.80 20.90 -40.70
CA ASN A 102 0.66 22.32 -40.36
C ASN A 102 1.57 23.26 -41.18
N GLN A 103 2.53 22.72 -41.96
CA GLN A 103 3.44 23.53 -42.78
C GLN A 103 2.90 23.79 -44.20
N ASN A 104 1.78 23.17 -44.60
CA ASN A 104 1.27 23.21 -45.97
C ASN A 104 -0.01 24.02 -46.18
N ASP A 105 -0.66 24.56 -45.13
CA ASP A 105 -1.86 25.39 -45.27
C ASP A 105 -1.78 26.68 -44.44
N PRO A 106 -1.56 27.86 -45.05
CA PRO A 106 -1.51 29.15 -44.35
C PRO A 106 -2.87 29.69 -43.85
N GLU A 107 -3.98 28.94 -43.95
CA GLU A 107 -5.34 29.47 -43.66
C GLU A 107 -6.03 28.97 -42.39
N LEU A 108 -5.44 28.10 -41.58
CA LEU A 108 -6.11 27.57 -40.36
C LEU A 108 -5.54 28.10 -39.04
N HIS A 109 -5.36 29.42 -38.90
CA HIS A 109 -4.84 30.01 -37.65
C HIS A 109 -5.87 30.33 -36.57
N ASN A 110 -7.15 29.90 -36.66
CA ASN A 110 -8.19 30.42 -35.77
C ASN A 110 -8.97 29.43 -34.92
N ASN A 111 -8.57 28.16 -34.83
CA ASN A 111 -9.16 27.26 -33.83
C ASN A 111 -8.08 26.71 -32.92
N GLN A 112 -7.79 27.46 -31.86
CA GLN A 112 -7.24 26.91 -30.62
C GLN A 112 -8.17 25.77 -30.16
N LEU A 113 -7.90 24.54 -30.60
CA LEU A 113 -8.37 23.37 -29.89
C LEU A 113 -7.55 23.30 -28.61
N ASN A 114 -8.17 23.80 -27.53
CA ASN A 114 -7.76 23.59 -26.16
C ASN A 114 -7.29 22.15 -25.95
N SER A 115 -5.99 21.95 -25.78
CA SER A 115 -5.35 20.70 -25.38
C SER A 115 -5.62 20.32 -23.91
N ASN A 116 -6.72 20.81 -23.33
CA ASN A 116 -7.02 20.72 -21.90
C ASN A 116 -8.23 19.82 -21.58
N THR A 117 -8.69 18.97 -22.49
CA THR A 117 -9.79 18.05 -22.15
C THR A 117 -9.67 16.72 -22.87
N LEU A 118 -8.74 15.87 -22.41
CA LEU A 118 -8.88 14.43 -22.56
C LEU A 118 -8.53 13.74 -21.24
N ASN A 119 -9.37 13.98 -20.23
CA ASN A 119 -9.44 13.11 -19.06
C ASN A 119 -10.07 11.77 -19.48
N ASN A 120 -9.28 10.90 -20.12
CA ASN A 120 -9.69 9.53 -20.35
C ASN A 120 -9.49 8.74 -19.06
N THR A 121 -10.54 8.72 -18.26
CA THR A 121 -10.82 7.62 -17.35
C THR A 121 -10.87 6.36 -18.22
N ILE A 122 -9.92 5.44 -18.02
CA ILE A 122 -9.90 4.14 -18.69
C ILE A 122 -11.12 3.35 -18.19
N ASN A 123 -12.26 3.55 -18.85
CA ASN A 123 -13.44 2.74 -18.68
C ASN A 123 -13.16 1.37 -19.34
N LYS A 124 -13.39 0.30 -18.58
CA LYS A 124 -13.04 -1.11 -18.87
C LYS A 124 -13.70 -1.74 -20.12
N ASN A 125 -14.32 -0.96 -21.00
CA ASN A 125 -15.02 -1.48 -22.17
C ASN A 125 -14.36 -0.93 -23.43
N ASN A 126 -13.45 -1.73 -23.98
CA ASN A 126 -12.71 -1.51 -25.22
C ASN A 126 -13.62 -1.12 -26.41
N LYS A 127 -13.90 0.16 -26.58
CA LYS A 127 -14.30 0.74 -27.87
C LYS A 127 -13.83 2.19 -27.93
N VAL A 128 -12.59 2.37 -28.38
CA VAL A 128 -12.10 3.66 -28.86
C VAL A 128 -12.83 3.92 -30.18
N THR A 129 -13.76 4.88 -30.18
CA THR A 129 -14.37 5.38 -31.42
C THR A 129 -13.30 6.24 -32.12
N ILE A 130 -12.72 5.69 -33.18
CA ILE A 130 -11.79 6.40 -34.06
C ILE A 130 -12.58 7.43 -34.86
N CYS A 131 -12.17 8.69 -34.79
CA CYS A 131 -12.69 9.77 -35.62
C CYS A 131 -12.14 9.56 -37.05
N ASN A 132 -12.96 9.05 -37.96
CA ASN A 132 -12.56 8.85 -39.36
C ASN A 132 -12.51 10.19 -40.09
N VAL A 133 -11.31 10.74 -40.31
CA VAL A 133 -11.07 11.68 -41.41
C VAL A 133 -10.78 10.83 -42.64
N LYS A 134 -11.72 10.79 -43.59
CA LYS A 134 -11.58 10.10 -44.86
C LYS A 134 -10.48 10.76 -45.69
N GLN A 135 -9.31 10.15 -45.76
CA GLN A 135 -8.38 10.33 -46.87
C GLN A 135 -8.03 8.94 -47.41
N ASN A 136 -8.27 8.74 -48.70
CA ASN A 136 -7.94 7.51 -49.41
C ASN A 136 -6.42 7.37 -49.48
N THR A 137 -5.85 6.56 -48.61
CA THR A 137 -4.46 6.12 -48.71
C THR A 137 -4.42 4.66 -48.28
N ASP A 138 -3.92 3.82 -49.20
CA ASP A 138 -3.74 2.38 -49.06
C ASP A 138 -3.14 2.05 -47.67
N GLU A 139 -3.70 1.09 -46.92
CA GLU A 139 -3.25 0.74 -45.56
C GLU A 139 -1.73 0.48 -45.48
N ASN A 140 -1.14 0.06 -46.61
CA ASN A 140 0.30 -0.08 -46.81
C ASN A 140 1.10 1.21 -46.57
N ASP A 141 0.57 2.38 -46.92
CA ASP A 141 1.27 3.66 -46.82
C ASP A 141 1.42 4.11 -45.36
N TYR A 142 0.35 3.98 -44.56
CA TYR A 142 0.39 4.28 -43.11
C TYR A 142 1.38 3.38 -42.37
N LEU A 143 1.37 2.08 -42.67
CA LEU A 143 2.29 1.13 -42.06
C LEU A 143 3.74 1.41 -42.47
N MET A 144 3.97 1.83 -43.72
CA MET A 144 5.31 2.16 -44.21
C MET A 144 5.82 3.47 -43.59
N GLN A 145 4.97 4.50 -43.46
CA GLN A 145 5.31 5.74 -42.78
C GLN A 145 5.61 5.52 -41.29
N PHE A 146 4.83 4.66 -40.62
CA PHE A 146 5.09 4.25 -39.24
C PHE A 146 6.45 3.57 -39.09
N LYS A 147 6.76 2.58 -39.94
CA LYS A 147 8.07 1.90 -39.92
C LYS A 147 9.23 2.87 -40.12
N ARG A 148 9.09 3.79 -41.07
CA ARG A 148 10.13 4.80 -41.37
C ARG A 148 10.33 5.79 -40.21
N ALA A 149 9.25 6.25 -39.60
CA ALA A 149 9.30 7.12 -38.43
C ALA A 149 9.95 6.41 -37.22
N GLN A 150 9.64 5.11 -37.05
CA GLN A 150 10.20 4.27 -36.01
C GLN A 150 11.71 4.10 -36.19
N GLU A 151 12.16 3.74 -37.39
CA GLU A 151 13.59 3.59 -37.73
C GLU A 151 14.38 4.89 -37.51
N ASN A 152 13.82 6.04 -37.91
CA ASN A 152 14.43 7.35 -37.71
C ASN A 152 14.55 7.74 -36.23
N TYR A 153 13.53 7.45 -35.41
CA TYR A 153 13.56 7.76 -33.97
C TYR A 153 14.64 6.95 -33.24
N PHE A 154 14.74 5.65 -33.54
CA PHE A 154 15.73 4.77 -32.91
C PHE A 154 17.16 5.01 -33.38
N SER A 155 17.36 5.45 -34.62
CA SER A 155 18.69 5.73 -35.15
C SER A 155 19.34 6.99 -34.52
N ASN A 156 18.53 7.91 -33.99
CA ASN A 156 18.98 9.21 -33.50
C ASN A 156 19.18 9.32 -31.98
N ARG A 157 18.82 8.29 -31.18
CA ARG A 157 19.02 8.27 -29.72
C ARG A 157 20.01 7.16 -29.31
N ALA A 158 21.26 7.54 -29.06
CA ALA A 158 22.34 6.64 -28.60
C ALA A 158 22.00 5.88 -27.31
N ASP A 159 21.17 6.45 -26.45
CA ASP A 159 20.78 5.88 -25.16
C ASP A 159 19.93 4.61 -25.29
N ILE A 160 19.21 4.44 -26.41
CA ILE A 160 18.29 3.32 -26.66
C ILE A 160 19.02 2.05 -27.17
N LEU A 161 20.26 2.17 -27.63
CA LEU A 161 21.10 1.01 -27.97
C LEU A 161 21.34 0.11 -26.73
N SER A 162 21.25 0.65 -25.52
CA SER A 162 21.33 -0.10 -24.26
C SER A 162 20.12 -1.02 -24.05
N TYR A 163 18.92 -0.58 -24.42
CA TYR A 163 17.68 -1.37 -24.35
C TYR A 163 17.70 -2.50 -25.37
N GLN A 164 18.13 -2.23 -26.61
CA GLN A 164 18.29 -3.27 -27.64
C GLN A 164 19.32 -4.33 -27.23
N ARG A 165 20.48 -3.92 -26.70
CA ARG A 165 21.51 -4.84 -26.19
C ARG A 165 21.02 -5.69 -25.00
N THR A 166 20.12 -5.14 -24.18
CA THR A 166 19.51 -5.87 -23.04
C THR A 166 18.44 -6.85 -23.53
N LYS A 167 17.60 -6.45 -24.49
CA LYS A 167 16.59 -7.31 -25.13
C LYS A 167 17.22 -8.51 -25.85
N GLU A 168 18.30 -8.29 -26.59
CA GLU A 168 19.06 -9.36 -27.26
C GLU A 168 19.63 -10.35 -26.23
N ASN A 169 20.20 -9.87 -25.12
CA ASN A 169 20.73 -10.75 -24.06
C ASN A 169 19.67 -11.61 -23.34
N ILE A 170 18.40 -11.20 -23.29
CA ILE A 170 17.30 -11.98 -22.69
C ILE A 170 16.75 -13.01 -23.68
N THR A 171 16.79 -12.71 -24.98
CA THR A 171 16.21 -13.57 -26.03
C THR A 171 17.12 -14.77 -26.35
N TYR A 172 18.42 -14.69 -26.04
CA TYR A 172 19.40 -15.74 -26.28
C TYR A 172 19.89 -16.47 -25.01
N ARG A 173 19.08 -16.50 -23.94
CA ARG A 173 19.25 -17.39 -22.78
C ARG A 173 18.15 -18.42 -22.74
#